data_AF-W9G8L9-F1
#
_entry.id   AF-W9G8L9-F1
#
_cell.length_a   1.000
_cell.length_b   1.000
_cell.length_c   1.000
_cell.angle_alpha   90.00
_cell.angle_beta   90.00
_cell.angle_gamma   90.00
#
_symmetry.space_group_name_H-M   'P 1'
#
loop_
_entity.id
_entity.type
_entity.pdbx_description
1 polymer ?
#
loop_
_entity_poly.entity_id
_entity_poly.type
_entity_poly.pdbx_seq_one_letter_code
_entity_poly.pdbx_strand_id
1 'polypeptide(L)'
;MTRDDLRVALEGATGEAVPTCRAVLDEPTAQVDADAILERLASTTKLVTLYRGRASHVEDIGLPTLGFRDVVDRLEATPHEKLRLALITGPSGYPWCVLFLAPDQTEVVAALAVLAPLKPV
;
A
#
# COMPACT_ATOMS: atom_id res chain seq x y z
N MET A 1 12.87 -6.52 -5.53
CA MET A 1 11.77 -7.26 -6.18
C MET A 1 11.47 -6.64 -7.53
N THR A 2 11.07 -7.41 -8.54
CA THR A 2 10.68 -6.88 -9.87
C THR A 2 9.20 -6.49 -9.94
N ARG A 3 8.79 -5.83 -11.03
CA ARG A 3 7.37 -5.54 -11.31
C ARG A 3 6.53 -6.82 -11.45
N ASP A 4 7.11 -7.85 -12.03
CA ASP A 4 6.42 -9.13 -12.24
C ASP A 4 6.25 -9.88 -10.92
N ASP A 5 7.26 -9.86 -10.06
CA ASP A 5 7.15 -10.41 -8.70
C ASP A 5 6.05 -9.69 -7.88
N LEU A 6 5.97 -8.36 -7.98
CA LEU A 6 4.89 -7.56 -7.37
C LEU A 6 3.51 -7.96 -7.89
N ARG A 7 3.40 -8.24 -9.19
CA ARG A 7 2.14 -8.69 -9.79
C ARG A 7 1.72 -10.04 -9.23
N VAL A 8 2.64 -11.00 -9.15
CA VAL A 8 2.38 -12.33 -8.56
C VAL A 8 1.97 -12.20 -7.10
N ALA A 9 2.67 -11.38 -6.31
CA ALA A 9 2.33 -11.17 -4.90
C ALA A 9 0.93 -10.54 -4.72
N LEU A 10 0.53 -9.64 -5.63
CA LEU A 10 -0.82 -9.05 -5.65
C LEU A 10 -1.92 -10.00 -6.11
N GLU A 11 -1.61 -11.03 -6.90
CA GLU A 11 -2.58 -12.04 -7.33
C GLU A 11 -3.07 -12.91 -6.17
N GLY A 12 -2.19 -13.21 -5.22
CA GLY A 12 -2.54 -13.92 -3.98
C GLY A 12 -3.12 -13.02 -2.88
N ALA A 13 -3.07 -11.70 -3.06
CA ALA A 13 -3.48 -10.74 -2.06
C ALA A 13 -5.00 -10.57 -1.99
N THR A 14 -5.48 -10.16 -0.82
CA THR A 14 -6.88 -9.77 -0.58
C THR A 14 -6.93 -8.38 0.01
N GLY A 15 -8.09 -7.71 -0.09
CA GLY A 15 -8.29 -6.37 0.45
C GLY A 15 -8.88 -5.42 -0.58
N GLU A 16 -9.54 -4.36 -0.10
CA GLU A 16 -10.30 -3.43 -0.92
C GLU A 16 -9.44 -2.72 -1.98
N ALA A 17 -8.20 -2.38 -1.64
CA ALA A 17 -7.30 -1.66 -2.53
C ALA A 17 -6.59 -2.57 -3.55
N VAL A 18 -6.57 -3.89 -3.37
CA VAL A 18 -5.78 -4.82 -4.20
C VAL A 18 -6.15 -4.72 -5.69
N PRO A 19 -7.43 -4.70 -6.11
CA PRO A 19 -7.79 -4.54 -7.52
C PRO A 19 -7.27 -3.23 -8.11
N THR A 20 -7.35 -2.13 -7.37
CA THR A 20 -6.80 -0.83 -7.81
C THR A 20 -5.29 -0.88 -7.92
N CYS A 21 -4.59 -1.46 -6.95
CA CYS A 21 -3.14 -1.60 -6.97
C CYS A 21 -2.68 -2.39 -8.20
N ARG A 22 -3.39 -3.48 -8.53
CA ARG A 22 -3.13 -4.29 -9.73
C ARG A 22 -3.34 -3.50 -11.00
N ALA A 23 -4.49 -2.82 -11.12
CA ALA A 23 -4.78 -2.00 -12.30
C ALA A 23 -3.72 -0.92 -12.53
N VAL A 24 -3.28 -0.23 -11.47
CA VAL A 24 -2.19 0.77 -11.58
C VAL A 24 -0.85 0.09 -11.91
N LEU A 25 -0.54 -1.09 -11.35
CA LEU A 25 0.68 -1.83 -11.66
C LEU A 25 0.72 -2.29 -13.13
N ASP A 26 -0.43 -2.52 -13.75
CA ASP A 26 -0.51 -2.97 -15.15
C ASP A 26 -0.40 -1.81 -16.16
N GLU A 27 -0.50 -0.55 -15.71
CA GLU A 27 -0.25 0.63 -16.54
C GLU A 27 1.23 0.72 -16.92
N PRO A 28 1.61 0.67 -18.22
CA PRO A 28 3.02 0.64 -18.63
C PRO A 28 3.85 1.82 -18.13
N THR A 29 3.20 2.97 -17.93
CA THR A 29 3.81 4.24 -17.49
C THR A 29 3.71 4.46 -15.97
N ALA A 30 3.09 3.55 -15.21
CA ALA A 30 3.12 3.64 -13.76
C ALA A 30 4.54 3.47 -13.24
N GLN A 31 4.86 4.30 -12.26
CA GLN A 31 6.13 4.27 -11.55
C GLN A 31 6.00 3.27 -10.41
N VAL A 32 6.89 2.29 -10.41
CA VAL A 32 7.02 1.33 -9.32
C VAL A 32 8.29 1.67 -8.59
N ASP A 33 8.12 2.08 -7.36
CA ASP A 33 9.23 2.25 -6.45
C ASP A 33 9.13 1.12 -5.43
N ALA A 34 9.71 -0.02 -5.82
CA ALA A 34 9.79 -1.23 -5.00
C ALA A 34 10.76 -1.05 -3.82
N ASP A 35 11.44 0.10 -3.75
CA ASP A 35 12.37 0.53 -2.70
C ASP A 35 11.98 1.90 -2.10
N ALA A 36 10.74 2.38 -2.35
CA ALA A 36 10.32 3.78 -2.13
C ALA A 36 10.33 4.23 -0.68
N ILE A 37 10.38 3.27 0.24
CA ILE A 37 10.47 3.55 1.66
C ILE A 37 11.64 2.74 2.22
N LEU A 38 12.78 2.88 1.52
CA LEU A 38 14.15 2.60 1.92
C LEU A 38 14.52 1.13 2.08
N GLU A 39 15.82 0.87 2.05
CA GLU A 39 16.53 -0.36 2.43
C GLU A 39 16.16 -0.93 3.83
N ARG A 40 15.08 -0.49 4.47
CA ARG A 40 14.73 -0.71 5.87
C ARG A 40 13.36 -1.36 6.00
N LEU A 41 13.40 -2.62 6.43
CA LEU A 41 12.31 -3.27 7.15
C LEU A 41 11.75 -2.34 8.23
N ALA A 42 10.50 -1.91 8.07
CA ALA A 42 9.80 -1.10 9.04
C ALA A 42 9.16 -2.00 10.10
N SER A 43 9.23 -1.60 11.37
CA SER A 43 8.55 -2.33 12.45
C SER A 43 7.03 -2.27 12.26
N THR A 44 6.37 -3.42 12.35
CA THR A 44 4.92 -3.55 12.22
C THR A 44 4.19 -2.70 13.26
N THR A 45 4.64 -2.69 14.52
CA THR A 45 4.08 -1.83 15.57
C THR A 45 4.14 -0.34 15.24
N LYS A 46 5.25 0.10 14.61
CA LYS A 46 5.38 1.49 14.14
C LYS A 46 4.43 1.78 12.99
N LEU A 47 4.27 0.84 12.06
CA LEU A 47 3.34 0.96 10.94
C LEU A 47 1.88 1.01 11.43
N VAL A 48 1.47 0.14 12.35
CA VAL A 48 0.13 0.19 12.97
C VAL A 48 -0.14 1.57 13.57
N THR A 49 0.79 2.08 14.38
CA THR A 49 0.65 3.40 15.01
C THR A 49 0.51 4.51 13.96
N LEU A 50 1.37 4.51 12.94
CA LEU A 50 1.36 5.50 11.87
C LEU A 50 0.05 5.45 11.06
N TYR A 51 -0.37 4.25 10.65
CA TYR A 51 -1.52 4.07 9.77
C TYR A 51 -2.86 4.20 10.50
N ARG A 52 -2.93 3.96 11.81
CA ARG A 52 -4.10 4.34 12.62
C ARG A 52 -4.30 5.85 12.63
N GLY A 53 -3.22 6.62 12.84
CA GLY A 53 -3.28 8.08 12.77
C GLY A 53 -3.64 8.58 11.38
N ARG A 54 -3.06 7.98 10.33
CA ARG A 54 -3.42 8.32 8.94
C ARG A 54 -4.86 7.96 8.60
N ALA A 55 -5.37 6.81 9.04
CA ALA A 55 -6.75 6.40 8.79
C ALA A 55 -7.76 7.42 9.35
N SER A 56 -7.55 7.87 10.59
CA SER A 56 -8.35 8.96 11.18
C SER A 56 -8.23 10.24 10.35
N HIS A 57 -7.00 10.66 10.04
CA HIS A 57 -6.78 11.92 9.32
C HIS A 57 -7.38 11.93 7.91
N VAL A 58 -7.26 10.83 7.14
CA VAL A 58 -7.80 10.77 5.77
C VAL A 58 -9.33 10.74 5.75
N GLU A 59 -9.94 10.14 6.78
CA GLU A 59 -11.38 10.18 6.99
C GLU A 59 -11.84 11.60 7.33
N ASP A 60 -11.15 12.28 8.25
CA ASP A 60 -11.47 13.65 8.68
C ASP A 60 -11.45 14.65 7.51
N ILE A 61 -10.49 14.51 6.59
CA ILE A 61 -10.34 15.42 5.44
C ILE A 61 -11.08 14.95 4.18
N GLY A 62 -11.75 13.79 4.23
CA GLY A 62 -12.49 13.23 3.10
C GLY A 62 -11.61 12.89 1.89
N LEU A 63 -10.36 12.48 2.10
CA LEU A 63 -9.48 12.07 1.01
C LEU A 63 -10.02 10.77 0.38
N PRO A 64 -10.20 10.69 -0.95
CA PRO A 64 -10.71 9.49 -1.60
C PRO A 64 -9.67 8.38 -1.55
N THR A 65 -9.89 7.41 -0.68
CA THR A 65 -8.95 6.32 -0.40
C THR A 65 -9.65 4.97 -0.30
N LEU A 66 -8.88 3.88 -0.43
CA LEU A 66 -9.31 2.50 -0.21
C LEU A 66 -8.34 1.82 0.77
N GLY A 67 -8.87 0.93 1.61
CA GLY A 67 -8.06 0.00 2.41
C GLY A 67 -7.34 0.57 3.65
N PHE A 68 -7.51 1.85 4.03
CA PHE A 68 -6.84 2.38 5.23
C PHE A 68 -7.22 1.66 6.52
N ARG A 69 -8.51 1.33 6.71
CA ARG A 69 -8.97 0.56 7.87
C ARG A 69 -8.48 -0.90 7.81
N ASP A 70 -8.67 -1.54 6.66
CA ASP A 70 -8.22 -2.92 6.40
C ASP A 70 -6.70 -3.09 6.61
N VAL A 71 -5.90 -2.09 6.24
CA VAL A 71 -4.46 -2.07 6.53
C VAL A 71 -4.18 -2.13 8.01
N VAL A 72 -4.84 -1.32 8.85
CA VAL A 72 -4.60 -1.34 10.30
C VAL A 72 -4.93 -2.71 10.88
N ASP A 73 -6.08 -3.28 10.51
CA ASP A 73 -6.52 -4.59 11.01
C ASP A 73 -5.56 -5.71 10.59
N ARG A 74 -5.11 -5.72 9.33
CA ARG A 74 -4.16 -6.71 8.80
C ARG A 74 -2.77 -6.57 9.42
N LEU A 75 -2.31 -5.34 9.65
CA LEU A 75 -1.03 -5.08 10.31
C LEU A 75 -1.05 -5.48 11.79
N GLU A 76 -2.21 -5.45 12.45
CA GLU A 76 -2.35 -5.96 13.82
C GLU A 76 -2.42 -7.49 13.88
N ALA A 77 -2.99 -8.12 12.85
CA ALA A 77 -3.15 -9.57 12.76
C ALA A 77 -1.92 -10.32 12.19
N THR A 78 -1.02 -9.62 11.48
CA THR A 78 0.12 -10.28 10.83
C THR A 78 1.15 -10.81 11.85
N PRO A 79 1.70 -12.02 11.63
CA PRO A 79 2.78 -12.55 12.48
C PRO A 79 4.13 -11.88 12.22
N HIS A 80 4.26 -11.05 11.17
CA HIS A 80 5.53 -10.43 10.81
C HIS A 80 5.84 -9.23 11.71
N GLU A 81 6.97 -9.25 12.42
CA GLU A 81 7.41 -8.12 13.25
C GLU A 81 7.88 -6.91 12.44
N LYS A 82 8.28 -7.16 11.19
CA LYS A 82 8.73 -6.14 10.25
C LYS A 82 8.13 -6.38 8.88
N LEU A 83 7.95 -5.31 8.12
CA LEU A 83 7.41 -5.33 6.77
C LEU A 83 8.25 -4.44 5.86
N ARG A 84 8.20 -4.75 4.57
CA ARG A 84 8.70 -3.86 3.51
C ARG A 84 7.53 -3.10 2.92
N LEU A 85 7.83 -1.97 2.29
CA LEU A 85 6.82 -1.15 1.63
C LEU A 85 7.20 -0.99 0.16
N ALA A 86 6.23 -1.17 -0.72
CA ALA A 86 6.36 -0.82 -2.13
C ALA A 86 5.32 0.25 -2.48
N LEU A 87 5.75 1.23 -3.27
CA LEU A 87 4.90 2.30 -3.78
C LEU A 87 4.64 2.09 -5.28
N ILE A 88 3.38 2.15 -5.67
CA ILE A 88 2.99 2.15 -7.08
C ILE A 88 2.26 3.46 -7.34
N THR A 89 2.76 4.27 -8.27
CA THR A 89 2.20 5.57 -8.59
C THR A 89 1.73 5.57 -10.04
N GLY A 90 0.45 5.87 -10.25
CA GLY A 90 -0.13 5.99 -11.58
C GLY A 90 0.50 7.12 -12.41
N PRO A 91 0.28 7.14 -13.73
CA PRO A 91 1.02 8.01 -14.66
C PRO A 91 0.89 9.52 -14.39
N SER A 92 -0.20 9.93 -13.75
CA SER A 92 -0.48 11.34 -13.39
C SER A 92 -0.32 11.61 -11.89
N GLY A 93 0.38 10.74 -11.17
CA GLY A 93 0.56 10.82 -9.72
C GLY A 93 -0.57 10.18 -8.90
N TYR A 94 -1.69 9.83 -9.55
CA TYR A 94 -2.83 9.14 -8.94
C TYR A 94 -3.44 8.11 -9.93
N PRO A 95 -4.09 7.05 -9.43
CA PRO A 95 -4.04 6.59 -8.04
C PRO A 95 -2.61 6.23 -7.63
N TRP A 96 -2.27 6.39 -6.35
CA TRP A 96 -1.02 5.83 -5.82
C TRP A 96 -1.34 4.84 -4.71
N CYS A 97 -0.55 3.79 -4.63
CA CYS A 97 -0.81 2.61 -3.82
C CYS A 97 0.38 2.30 -2.94
N VAL A 98 0.13 1.89 -1.70
CA VAL A 98 1.16 1.34 -0.81
C VAL A 98 0.86 -0.11 -0.55
N LEU A 99 1.85 -0.96 -0.80
CA LEU A 99 1.81 -2.37 -0.49
C LEU A 99 2.69 -2.65 0.72
N PHE A 100 2.16 -3.42 1.66
CA PHE A 100 2.87 -3.88 2.84
C PHE A 100 3.26 -5.33 2.60
N LEU A 101 4.55 -5.56 2.42
CA LEU A 101 5.11 -6.84 2.01
C LEU A 101 5.72 -7.56 3.22
N ALA A 102 5.60 -8.88 3.24
CA ALA A 102 6.36 -9.73 4.14
C ALA A 102 7.89 -9.47 3.99
N PRO A 103 8.72 -9.76 5.02
CA PRO A 103 10.16 -9.48 4.98
C PRO A 103 10.91 -10.07 3.79
N ASP A 104 10.48 -11.25 3.34
CA ASP A 104 11.01 -12.03 2.22
C ASP A 104 10.40 -11.59 0.87
N GLN A 105 9.44 -10.66 0.87
CA GLN A 105 8.77 -10.08 -0.29
C GLN A 105 7.88 -11.06 -1.07
N THR A 106 7.50 -12.19 -0.49
CA THR A 106 6.70 -13.20 -1.20
C THR A 106 5.19 -12.96 -1.11
N GLU A 107 4.76 -12.15 -0.14
CA GLU A 107 3.34 -11.91 0.16
C GLU A 107 3.06 -10.41 0.37
N VAL A 108 1.91 -9.95 -0.14
CA VAL A 108 1.31 -8.67 0.24
C VAL A 108 0.39 -8.90 1.45
N VAL A 109 0.86 -8.48 2.62
CA VAL A 109 0.11 -8.55 3.89
C VAL A 109 -1.10 -7.63 3.86
N ALA A 110 -0.92 -6.40 3.35
CA ALA A 110 -1.98 -5.41 3.24
C ALA A 110 -1.70 -4.44 2.08
N ALA A 111 -2.74 -3.74 1.62
CA ALA A 111 -2.65 -2.73 0.58
C ALA A 111 -3.61 -1.57 0.84
N LEU A 112 -3.20 -0.36 0.47
CA LEU A 112 -4.08 0.80 0.40
C LEU A 112 -3.86 1.54 -0.92
N ALA A 113 -4.88 2.33 -1.31
CA ALA A 113 -4.81 3.22 -2.45
C ALA A 113 -5.35 4.60 -2.09
N VAL A 114 -4.71 5.64 -2.62
CA VAL A 114 -5.25 7.01 -2.67
C VAL A 114 -5.65 7.27 -4.12
N LEU A 115 -6.93 7.53 -4.35
CA LEU A 115 -7.54 7.50 -5.67
C LEU A 115 -7.36 8.80 -6.44
N ALA A 116 -7.33 9.92 -5.73
CA ALA A 116 -7.25 11.25 -6.29
C ALA A 116 -6.70 12.24 -5.24
N PRO A 117 -6.20 13.41 -5.64
CA PRO A 117 -5.88 14.47 -4.69
C PRO A 117 -7.14 14.96 -3.97
N LEU A 118 -6.95 15.64 -2.83
CA LEU A 118 -8.03 16.43 -2.23
C LEU A 118 -8.53 17.45 -3.26
N LYS A 119 -9.85 17.47 -3.48
CA LYS A 119 -10.47 18.57 -4.22
C LYS A 119 -10.33 19.84 -3.38
N PRO A 120 -9.84 20.96 -3.93
CA PRO A 120 -9.94 22.24 -3.24
C PRO A 120 -11.42 22.53 -2.97
N VAL A 121 -11.72 22.87 -1.72
CA VAL A 121 -13.05 23.35 -1.27
C VAL A 121 -13.21 24.81 -1.66
#